data_AF-A0A7Y5M7C0-F1
#
_entry.id   AF-A0A7Y5M7C0-F1
#
_cell.length_a   1.000
_cell.length_b   1.000
_cell.length_c   1.000
_cell.angle_alpha   90.00
_cell.angle_beta   90.00
_cell.angle_gamma   90.00
#
_symmetry.space_group_name_H-M   'P 1'
#
loop_
_entity.id
_entity.type
_entity.pdbx_description
1 polymer ?
#
loop_
_entity_poly.entity_id
_entity_poly.type
_entity_poly.pdbx_seq_one_letter_code
_entity_poly.pdbx_strand_id
1 'polypeptide(L)'
;YIMDTLQERSPRAQGRVLMAHLGNGASLCAARAGRSVATTMGFSALDGLMMGTRSGTLDAGVLLYLMEQGWDHDRIQKLLYKQSGLLGVSGISADMRRLRADGSAAAQRAIDQFIYRVVRESGAMAASMGGLDVLAFSGGIGENDAALRTQVCDQLGWMGVRMDAARNAGVPGDAAHAIHAEGSAVEVWVVPTDEGRVAAREAARLLHPADDAGAMENNR
;
A
#
# COMPACT_ATOMS: atom_id res chain seq x y z
N TYR A 1 11.82 -5.44 3.63
CA TYR A 1 11.98 -4.08 4.19
C TYR A 1 10.87 -3.71 5.17
N ILE A 2 9.63 -3.41 4.71
CA ILE A 2 8.55 -2.96 5.62
C ILE A 2 8.31 -4.00 6.72
N MET A 3 8.18 -5.27 6.35
CA MET A 3 8.02 -6.38 7.29
C MET A 3 9.15 -6.42 8.33
N ASP A 4 10.41 -6.42 7.88
CA ASP A 4 11.58 -6.47 8.77
C ASP A 4 11.59 -5.28 9.75
N THR A 5 11.31 -4.09 9.23
CA THR A 5 11.23 -2.85 10.05
C THR A 5 10.14 -2.95 11.13
N LEU A 6 9.00 -3.57 10.81
CA LEU A 6 7.92 -3.77 11.77
C LEU A 6 8.27 -4.85 12.79
N GLN A 7 8.92 -5.94 12.39
CA GLN A 7 9.33 -7.02 13.28
C GLN A 7 10.38 -6.57 14.30
N GLU A 8 11.25 -5.62 13.94
CA GLU A 8 12.18 -4.98 14.87
C GLU A 8 11.49 -4.07 15.89
N ARG A 9 10.29 -3.56 15.58
CA ARG A 9 9.59 -2.52 16.36
C ARG A 9 8.42 -3.02 17.17
N SER A 10 7.80 -4.13 16.75
CA SER A 10 6.64 -4.68 17.40
C SER A 10 6.61 -6.20 17.33
N PRO A 11 6.43 -6.90 18.47
CA PRO A 11 6.22 -8.35 18.47
C PRO A 11 4.93 -8.74 17.72
N ARG A 12 3.95 -7.83 17.60
CA ARG A 12 2.69 -8.08 16.87
C ARG A 12 2.89 -8.26 15.37
N ALA A 13 4.00 -7.78 14.83
CA ALA A 13 4.38 -8.00 13.43
C ALA A 13 4.75 -9.46 13.12
N GLN A 14 4.89 -10.32 14.14
CA GLN A 14 4.98 -11.78 13.96
C GLN A 14 3.60 -12.42 13.69
N GLY A 15 2.50 -11.68 13.87
CA GLY A 15 1.14 -12.12 13.62
C GLY A 15 0.68 -11.85 12.19
N ARG A 16 -0.45 -11.14 12.06
CA ARG A 16 -1.12 -10.78 10.79
C ARG A 16 -0.89 -9.31 10.47
N VAL A 17 -0.17 -9.05 9.40
CA VAL A 17 0.26 -7.71 8.99
C VAL A 17 -0.34 -7.37 7.63
N LEU A 18 -1.05 -6.25 7.56
CA LEU A 18 -1.48 -5.64 6.31
C LEU A 18 -0.55 -4.48 5.99
N MET A 19 0.16 -4.57 4.87
CA MET A 19 1.02 -3.50 4.37
C MET A 19 0.32 -2.79 3.20
N ALA A 20 -0.01 -1.53 3.38
CA ALA A 20 -0.58 -0.64 2.38
C ALA A 20 0.53 0.24 1.79
N HIS A 21 1.09 -0.19 0.65
CA HIS A 21 2.05 0.62 -0.10
C HIS A 21 1.29 1.47 -1.13
N LEU A 22 1.12 2.75 -0.81
CA LEU A 22 0.25 3.68 -1.54
C LEU A 22 1.10 4.78 -2.18
N GLY A 23 1.13 4.81 -3.51
CA GLY A 23 1.83 5.82 -4.29
C GLY A 23 1.24 5.94 -5.70
N ASN A 24 2.06 6.33 -6.68
CA ASN A 24 1.63 6.35 -8.09
C ASN A 24 1.34 4.93 -8.62
N GLY A 25 2.03 3.93 -8.07
CA GLY A 25 1.53 2.56 -7.98
C GLY A 25 1.04 2.30 -6.56
N ALA A 26 -0.04 1.54 -6.41
CA ALA A 26 -0.59 1.23 -5.11
C ALA A 26 -0.92 -0.27 -5.02
N SER A 27 -0.57 -0.88 -3.91
CA SER A 27 -0.94 -2.27 -3.62
C SER A 27 -1.08 -2.50 -2.12
N LEU A 28 -1.86 -3.52 -1.75
CA LEU A 28 -1.85 -4.08 -0.40
C LEU A 28 -1.19 -5.46 -0.42
N CYS A 29 -0.53 -5.80 0.67
CA CYS A 29 0.05 -7.11 0.91
C CYS A 29 -0.37 -7.61 2.30
N ALA A 30 -1.04 -8.75 2.33
CA ALA A 30 -1.33 -9.52 3.52
C ALA A 30 -0.14 -10.44 3.82
N ALA A 31 0.37 -10.38 5.03
CA ALA A 31 1.44 -11.24 5.49
C ALA A 31 1.14 -11.85 6.86
N ARG A 32 1.50 -13.12 7.04
CA ARG A 32 1.33 -13.86 8.29
C ARG A 32 2.65 -14.48 8.68
N ALA A 33 3.10 -14.27 9.92
CA ALA A 33 4.39 -14.74 10.42
C ALA A 33 5.56 -14.35 9.50
N GLY A 34 5.59 -13.07 9.09
CA GLY A 34 6.62 -12.52 8.22
C GLY A 34 6.54 -12.91 6.74
N ARG A 35 5.59 -13.77 6.34
CA ARG A 35 5.48 -14.27 4.96
C ARG A 35 4.25 -13.69 4.26
N SER A 36 4.43 -13.20 3.04
CA SER A 36 3.31 -12.79 2.18
C SER A 36 2.40 -13.98 1.88
N VAL A 37 1.09 -13.79 2.05
CA VAL A 37 0.06 -14.81 1.78
C VAL A 37 -0.96 -14.35 0.74
N ALA A 38 -1.14 -13.03 0.55
CA ALA A 38 -1.94 -12.46 -0.52
C ALA A 38 -1.47 -11.04 -0.85
N THR A 39 -1.71 -10.60 -2.09
CA THR A 39 -1.44 -9.24 -2.55
C THR A 39 -2.54 -8.80 -3.52
N THR A 40 -2.78 -7.49 -3.64
CA THR A 40 -3.80 -6.97 -4.56
C THR A 40 -3.36 -6.99 -6.01
N MET A 41 -2.06 -6.94 -6.30
CA MET A 41 -1.59 -7.07 -7.69
C MET A 41 -1.57 -8.54 -8.10
N GLY A 42 -2.12 -8.83 -9.26
CA GLY A 42 -2.15 -10.17 -9.85
C GLY A 42 -1.05 -10.37 -10.90
N PHE A 43 -1.46 -10.86 -12.08
CA PHE A 43 -0.55 -11.14 -13.19
C PHE A 43 0.29 -9.93 -13.64
N SER A 44 -0.27 -8.72 -13.54
CA SER A 44 0.41 -7.49 -13.91
C SER A 44 0.22 -6.42 -12.84
N ALA A 45 1.04 -5.36 -12.92
CA ALA A 45 0.92 -4.19 -12.05
C ALA A 45 -0.31 -3.30 -12.36
N LEU A 46 -1.22 -3.74 -13.24
CA LEU A 46 -2.50 -3.08 -13.49
C LEU A 46 -3.57 -3.47 -12.47
N ASP A 47 -3.53 -4.70 -11.97
CA ASP A 47 -4.57 -5.27 -11.13
C ASP A 47 -4.50 -4.72 -9.68
N GLY A 48 -5.62 -4.84 -8.96
CA GLY A 48 -5.74 -4.47 -7.56
C GLY A 48 -6.34 -3.09 -7.34
N LEU A 49 -5.60 -2.24 -6.63
CA LEU A 49 -6.06 -0.91 -6.25
C LEU A 49 -6.16 0.02 -7.46
N MET A 50 -7.07 0.98 -7.38
CA MET A 50 -7.01 2.17 -8.23
C MET A 50 -5.68 2.89 -7.95
N MET A 51 -5.01 3.40 -8.97
CA MET A 51 -3.71 4.10 -8.82
C MET A 51 -3.76 5.48 -9.48
N GLY A 52 -2.62 6.14 -9.69
CA GLY A 52 -2.58 7.48 -10.28
C GLY A 52 -3.22 7.54 -11.67
N THR A 53 -2.79 6.64 -12.57
CA THR A 53 -3.25 6.58 -13.98
C THR A 53 -3.74 5.20 -14.40
N ARG A 54 -3.60 4.20 -13.51
CA ARG A 54 -4.02 2.82 -13.74
C ARG A 54 -5.40 2.56 -13.16
N SER A 55 -6.21 1.77 -13.85
CA SER A 55 -7.58 1.45 -13.43
C SER A 55 -7.64 0.69 -12.10
N GLY A 56 -6.67 -0.19 -11.83
CA GLY A 56 -6.87 -1.26 -10.85
C GLY A 56 -7.76 -2.37 -11.42
N THR A 57 -8.27 -3.23 -10.55
CA THR A 57 -9.21 -4.30 -10.93
C THR A 57 -10.48 -3.72 -11.56
N LEU A 58 -10.80 -4.21 -12.75
CA LEU A 58 -11.98 -3.87 -13.53
C LEU A 58 -12.67 -5.17 -13.98
N ASP A 59 -13.99 -5.13 -14.16
CA ASP A 59 -14.72 -6.26 -14.73
C ASP A 59 -14.26 -6.53 -16.18
N ALA A 60 -13.96 -7.78 -16.49
CA ALA A 60 -13.53 -8.19 -17.83
C ALA A 60 -14.60 -7.90 -18.90
N GLY A 61 -15.89 -7.85 -18.53
CA GLY A 61 -16.99 -7.45 -19.40
C GLY A 61 -16.84 -6.03 -19.96
N VAL A 62 -16.15 -5.12 -19.25
CA VAL A 62 -15.84 -3.79 -19.78
C VAL A 62 -14.90 -3.88 -20.98
N LEU A 63 -13.93 -4.79 -20.95
CA LEU A 63 -13.01 -5.00 -22.07
C LEU A 63 -13.75 -5.56 -23.28
N LEU A 64 -14.62 -6.56 -23.06
CA LEU A 64 -15.46 -7.13 -24.11
C LEU A 64 -16.34 -6.06 -24.77
N TYR A 65 -16.99 -5.23 -23.95
CA TYR A 65 -17.80 -4.12 -24.45
C TYR A 65 -16.96 -3.12 -25.28
N LEU A 66 -15.79 -2.70 -24.82
CA LEU A 66 -14.94 -1.76 -25.57
C LEU A 66 -14.48 -2.34 -26.90
N MET A 67 -14.17 -3.64 -26.95
CA MET A 67 -13.83 -4.34 -28.18
C MET A 67 -15.00 -4.38 -29.16
N GLU A 68 -16.23 -4.62 -28.69
CA GLU A 68 -17.45 -4.55 -29.51
C GLU A 68 -17.71 -3.13 -30.04
N GLN A 69 -17.31 -2.09 -29.29
CA GLN A 69 -17.33 -0.70 -29.76
C GLN A 69 -16.18 -0.36 -30.74
N GLY A 70 -15.41 -1.35 -31.18
CA GLY A 70 -14.33 -1.19 -32.16
C GLY A 70 -13.04 -0.60 -31.58
N TRP A 71 -12.82 -0.66 -30.26
CA TRP A 71 -11.55 -0.25 -29.68
C TRP A 71 -10.49 -1.33 -29.91
N ASP A 72 -9.32 -0.91 -30.37
CA ASP A 72 -8.17 -1.79 -30.54
C ASP A 72 -7.39 -2.01 -29.24
N HIS A 73 -6.44 -2.95 -29.31
CA HIS A 73 -5.54 -3.29 -28.20
C HIS A 73 -4.83 -2.06 -27.63
N ASP A 74 -4.23 -1.22 -28.47
CA ASP A 74 -3.38 -0.12 -28.03
C ASP A 74 -4.19 0.98 -27.33
N ARG A 75 -5.41 1.26 -27.82
CA ARG A 75 -6.32 2.21 -27.20
C ARG A 75 -6.81 1.70 -25.84
N ILE A 76 -7.18 0.42 -25.74
CA ILE A 76 -7.57 -0.21 -24.47
C ILE A 76 -6.41 -0.21 -23.48
N GLN A 77 -5.21 -0.61 -23.91
CA GLN A 77 -4.02 -0.59 -23.08
C GLN A 77 -3.71 0.82 -22.57
N LYS A 78 -3.76 1.83 -23.44
CA LYS A 78 -3.54 3.22 -23.07
C LYS A 78 -4.59 3.71 -22.07
N LEU A 79 -5.86 3.36 -22.27
CA LEU A 79 -6.93 3.67 -21.33
C LEU A 79 -6.60 3.12 -19.94
N LEU A 80 -6.34 1.81 -19.86
CA LEU A 80 -6.13 1.09 -18.61
C LEU A 80 -4.87 1.55 -17.87
N TYR A 81 -3.77 1.84 -18.58
CA TYR A 81 -2.49 2.14 -17.96
C TYR A 81 -2.19 3.62 -17.76
N LYS A 82 -2.78 4.51 -18.57
CA LYS A 82 -2.37 5.92 -18.64
C LYS A 82 -3.50 6.92 -18.49
N GLN A 83 -4.77 6.52 -18.66
CA GLN A 83 -5.91 7.45 -18.70
C GLN A 83 -7.01 7.08 -17.69
N SER A 84 -6.73 6.16 -16.77
CA SER A 84 -7.67 5.71 -15.74
C SER A 84 -7.22 6.21 -14.37
N GLY A 85 -7.66 5.55 -13.29
CA GLY A 85 -7.20 5.86 -11.94
C GLY A 85 -7.70 7.19 -11.41
N LEU A 86 -6.93 7.78 -10.50
CA LEU A 86 -7.17 9.13 -9.98
C LEU A 86 -7.33 10.15 -11.12
N LEU A 87 -6.50 10.06 -12.16
CA LEU A 87 -6.58 10.94 -13.33
C LEU A 87 -7.90 10.77 -14.08
N GLY A 88 -8.27 9.54 -14.42
CA GLY A 88 -9.47 9.26 -15.20
C GLY A 88 -10.76 9.62 -14.48
N VAL A 89 -10.83 9.36 -13.17
CA VAL A 89 -12.03 9.65 -12.36
C VAL A 89 -12.15 11.14 -12.03
N SER A 90 -11.03 11.81 -11.73
CA SER A 90 -11.05 13.24 -11.41
C SER A 90 -11.16 14.12 -12.66
N GLY A 91 -10.58 13.70 -13.78
CA GLY A 91 -10.32 14.56 -14.94
C GLY A 91 -9.27 15.65 -14.69
N ILE A 92 -8.58 15.63 -13.54
CA ILE A 92 -7.72 16.72 -13.05
C ILE A 92 -6.27 16.26 -12.95
N SER A 93 -5.99 15.24 -12.12
CA SER A 93 -4.61 14.83 -11.84
C SER A 93 -4.49 13.39 -11.35
N ALA A 94 -3.32 12.81 -11.62
CA ALA A 94 -2.87 11.56 -11.02
C ALA A 94 -2.21 11.75 -9.63
N ASP A 95 -1.91 12.99 -9.23
CA ASP A 95 -1.24 13.30 -7.95
C ASP A 95 -2.29 13.61 -6.86
N MET A 96 -2.31 12.78 -5.81
CA MET A 96 -3.20 12.93 -4.66
C MET A 96 -3.09 14.32 -4.00
N ARG A 97 -1.89 14.91 -3.92
CA ARG A 97 -1.69 16.23 -3.32
C ARG A 97 -2.38 17.33 -4.13
N ARG A 98 -2.37 17.21 -5.47
CA ARG A 98 -3.07 18.15 -6.34
C ARG A 98 -4.59 18.01 -6.19
N LEU A 99 -5.10 16.78 -6.08
CA LEU A 99 -6.53 16.55 -5.85
C LEU A 99 -7.00 17.11 -4.50
N ARG A 100 -6.21 16.92 -3.44
CA ARG A 100 -6.49 17.50 -2.11
C ARG A 100 -6.52 19.03 -2.13
N ALA A 101 -5.65 19.66 -2.92
CA ALA A 101 -5.58 21.11 -3.05
C ALA A 101 -6.67 21.72 -3.95
N ASP A 102 -7.19 20.95 -4.91
CA ASP A 102 -8.24 21.39 -5.84
C ASP A 102 -9.60 21.57 -5.16
N GLY A 103 -9.99 20.62 -4.30
CA GLY A 103 -11.21 20.72 -3.49
C GLY A 103 -12.54 20.64 -4.25
N SER A 104 -12.53 20.42 -5.57
CA SER A 104 -13.76 20.24 -6.35
C SER A 104 -14.46 18.91 -6.03
N ALA A 105 -15.75 18.82 -6.35
CA ALA A 105 -16.50 17.58 -6.24
C ALA A 105 -15.89 16.44 -7.10
N ALA A 106 -15.23 16.76 -8.21
CA ALA A 106 -14.56 15.76 -9.05
C ALA A 106 -13.30 15.21 -8.39
N ALA A 107 -12.48 16.09 -7.79
CA ALA A 107 -11.33 15.68 -7.00
C ALA A 107 -11.75 14.83 -5.79
N GLN A 108 -12.76 15.26 -5.04
CA GLN A 108 -13.26 14.52 -3.88
C GLN A 108 -13.78 13.13 -4.27
N ARG A 109 -14.56 13.01 -5.36
CA ARG A 109 -15.02 11.69 -5.85
C ARG A 109 -13.87 10.74 -6.17
N ALA A 110 -12.79 11.23 -6.79
CA ALA A 110 -11.63 10.40 -7.10
C ALA A 110 -10.90 9.94 -5.82
N ILE A 111 -10.79 10.82 -4.83
CA ILE A 111 -10.21 10.50 -3.52
C ILE A 111 -11.06 9.45 -2.79
N ASP A 112 -12.38 9.65 -2.74
CA ASP A 112 -13.32 8.74 -2.08
C ASP A 112 -13.28 7.36 -2.73
N GLN A 113 -13.25 7.30 -4.07
CA GLN A 113 -13.10 6.05 -4.81
C GLN A 113 -11.77 5.35 -4.46
N PHE A 114 -10.66 6.09 -4.32
CA PHE A 114 -9.37 5.52 -3.94
C PHE A 114 -9.42 4.89 -2.55
N ILE A 115 -9.96 5.63 -1.58
CA ILE A 115 -10.10 5.17 -0.19
C ILE A 115 -11.04 3.98 -0.12
N TYR A 116 -12.17 4.02 -0.81
CA TYR A 116 -13.10 2.89 -0.90
C TYR A 116 -12.39 1.62 -1.38
N ARG A 117 -11.54 1.72 -2.41
CA ARG A 117 -10.77 0.57 -2.89
C ARG A 117 -9.74 0.10 -1.86
N VAL A 118 -9.02 1.01 -1.20
CA VAL A 118 -8.10 0.63 -0.10
C VAL A 118 -8.85 -0.11 1.01
N VAL A 119 -9.98 0.40 1.48
CA VAL A 119 -10.77 -0.20 2.57
C VAL A 119 -11.36 -1.55 2.16
N ARG A 120 -11.97 -1.64 0.97
CA ARG A 120 -12.52 -2.88 0.44
C ARG A 120 -11.46 -3.97 0.35
N GLU A 121 -10.32 -3.67 -0.27
CA GLU A 121 -9.24 -4.65 -0.41
C GLU A 121 -8.58 -4.96 0.93
N SER A 122 -8.53 -4.01 1.88
CA SER A 122 -8.09 -4.28 3.26
C SER A 122 -8.97 -5.31 3.95
N GLY A 123 -10.30 -5.25 3.72
CA GLY A 123 -11.26 -6.26 4.14
C GLY A 123 -10.94 -7.65 3.59
N ALA A 124 -10.70 -7.76 2.29
CA ALA A 124 -10.33 -9.01 1.64
C ALA A 124 -9.01 -9.59 2.20
N MET A 125 -8.02 -8.72 2.42
CA MET A 125 -6.71 -9.10 2.98
C MET A 125 -6.81 -9.54 4.44
N ALA A 126 -7.59 -8.85 5.27
CA ALA A 126 -7.84 -9.26 6.65
C ALA A 126 -8.57 -10.62 6.70
N ALA A 127 -9.55 -10.82 5.82
CA ALA A 127 -10.26 -12.09 5.71
C ALA A 127 -9.32 -13.25 5.30
N SER A 128 -8.41 -13.03 4.34
CA SER A 128 -7.45 -14.06 3.90
C SER A 128 -6.45 -14.47 4.99
N MET A 129 -6.16 -13.58 5.93
CA MET A 129 -5.32 -13.85 7.11
C MET A 129 -6.09 -14.38 8.33
N GLY A 130 -7.42 -14.24 8.34
CA GLY A 130 -8.26 -14.54 9.51
C GLY A 130 -8.09 -13.52 10.64
N GLY A 131 -7.87 -12.25 10.31
CA GLY A 131 -7.73 -11.14 11.27
C GLY A 131 -6.65 -10.14 10.87
N LEU A 132 -6.42 -9.16 11.76
CA LEU A 132 -5.47 -8.08 11.56
C LEU A 132 -4.83 -7.72 12.91
N ASP A 133 -3.51 -7.71 12.98
CA ASP A 133 -2.76 -7.30 14.18
C ASP A 133 -2.01 -5.99 13.95
N VAL A 134 -1.51 -5.77 12.72
CA VAL A 134 -0.75 -4.58 12.33
C VAL A 134 -1.20 -4.09 10.95
N LEU A 135 -1.47 -2.79 10.82
CA LEU A 135 -1.66 -2.06 9.57
C LEU A 135 -0.48 -1.10 9.37
N ALA A 136 0.23 -1.19 8.25
CA ALA A 136 1.33 -0.31 7.92
C ALA A 136 1.06 0.47 6.64
N PHE A 137 1.22 1.79 6.68
CA PHE A 137 1.19 2.67 5.53
C PHE A 137 2.61 2.98 5.05
N SER A 138 2.80 2.97 3.74
CA SER A 138 4.09 3.21 3.10
C SER A 138 3.86 3.77 1.69
N GLY A 139 4.93 4.18 0.99
CA GLY A 139 4.86 4.82 -0.31
C GLY A 139 4.42 6.28 -0.24
N GLY A 140 4.62 7.02 -1.34
CA GLY A 140 4.48 8.49 -1.33
C GLY A 140 3.14 9.03 -0.84
N ILE A 141 2.02 8.34 -1.10
CA ILE A 141 0.70 8.72 -0.56
C ILE A 141 0.56 8.25 0.89
N GLY A 142 0.91 7.01 1.19
CA GLY A 142 0.76 6.43 2.54
C GLY A 142 1.60 7.15 3.60
N GLU A 143 2.78 7.64 3.22
CA GLU A 143 3.69 8.37 4.08
C GLU A 143 3.26 9.82 4.30
N ASN A 144 2.74 10.50 3.26
CA ASN A 144 2.58 11.95 3.28
C ASN A 144 1.12 12.44 3.41
N ASP A 145 0.11 11.63 3.11
CA ASP A 145 -1.30 12.02 3.22
C ASP A 145 -1.90 11.55 4.56
N ALA A 146 -1.72 12.37 5.60
CA ALA A 146 -2.29 12.11 6.92
C ALA A 146 -3.82 12.01 6.91
N ALA A 147 -4.49 12.79 6.06
CA ALA A 147 -5.95 12.77 5.95
C ALA A 147 -6.45 11.45 5.36
N LEU A 148 -5.73 10.89 4.37
CA LEU A 148 -6.02 9.57 3.83
C LEU A 148 -5.87 8.49 4.90
N ARG A 149 -4.81 8.52 5.70
CA ARG A 149 -4.64 7.57 6.80
C ARG A 149 -5.79 7.64 7.81
N THR A 150 -6.24 8.84 8.16
CA THR A 150 -7.44 9.04 9.00
C THR A 150 -8.67 8.38 8.35
N GLN A 151 -8.97 8.74 7.10
CA GLN A 151 -10.17 8.27 6.39
C GLN A 151 -10.20 6.74 6.20
N VAL A 152 -9.05 6.10 6.02
CA VAL A 152 -8.93 4.64 5.95
C VAL A 152 -9.09 4.01 7.34
N CYS A 153 -8.38 4.52 8.36
CA CYS A 153 -8.44 3.97 9.71
C CYS A 153 -9.85 4.06 10.31
N ASP A 154 -10.56 5.17 10.10
CA ASP A 154 -11.93 5.35 10.58
C ASP A 154 -12.88 4.29 10.00
N GLN A 155 -12.76 4.00 8.70
CA GLN A 155 -13.57 2.96 8.04
C GLN A 155 -13.18 1.54 8.44
N LEU A 156 -11.95 1.32 8.91
CA LEU A 156 -11.49 0.04 9.45
C LEU A 156 -11.72 -0.07 10.98
N GLY A 157 -12.39 0.92 11.60
CA GLY A 157 -12.62 0.93 13.04
C GLY A 157 -13.38 -0.29 13.58
N TRP A 158 -14.24 -0.91 12.76
CA TRP A 158 -14.95 -2.15 13.10
C TRP A 158 -14.01 -3.36 13.26
N MET A 159 -12.81 -3.32 12.68
CA MET A 159 -11.75 -4.31 12.92
C MET A 159 -10.92 -4.01 14.19
N GLY A 160 -11.27 -2.96 14.95
CA GLY A 160 -10.54 -2.53 16.13
C GLY A 160 -9.36 -1.61 15.84
N VAL A 161 -9.29 -1.03 14.64
CA VAL A 161 -8.32 0.02 14.29
C VAL A 161 -8.72 1.31 15.00
N ARG A 162 -7.81 1.89 15.78
CA ARG A 162 -7.96 3.21 16.39
C ARG A 162 -6.67 3.99 16.24
N MET A 163 -6.78 5.22 15.74
CA MET A 163 -5.63 6.06 15.42
C MET A 163 -5.55 7.26 16.35
N ASP A 164 -4.34 7.65 16.73
CA ASP A 164 -4.06 8.88 17.46
C ASP A 164 -3.87 10.03 16.46
N ALA A 165 -4.72 11.05 16.53
CA ALA A 165 -4.71 12.15 15.56
C ALA A 165 -3.42 12.98 15.63
N ALA A 166 -2.86 13.17 16.83
CA ALA A 166 -1.65 13.96 17.03
C ALA A 166 -0.41 13.21 16.49
N ARG A 167 -0.30 11.91 16.78
CA ARG A 167 0.76 11.06 16.22
C ARG A 167 0.68 10.97 14.70
N ASN A 168 -0.53 10.85 14.16
CA ASN A 168 -0.75 10.82 12.71
C ASN A 168 -0.32 12.12 12.02
N ALA A 169 -0.58 13.28 12.64
CA ALA A 169 -0.16 14.58 12.11
C ALA A 169 1.35 14.83 12.26
N GLY A 170 1.98 14.26 13.30
CA GLY A 170 3.39 14.44 13.62
C GLY A 170 4.33 13.39 13.06
N VAL A 171 3.94 12.62 12.03
CA VAL A 171 4.77 11.55 11.47
C VAL A 171 6.10 12.12 10.94
N PRO A 172 7.26 11.63 11.44
CA PRO A 172 8.56 11.99 10.90
C PRO A 172 8.78 11.32 9.55
N GLY A 173 9.41 12.02 8.59
CA GLY A 173 9.61 11.52 7.23
C GLY A 173 10.73 10.49 7.05
N ASP A 174 11.50 10.19 8.09
CA ASP A 174 12.77 9.43 8.00
C ASP A 174 12.80 8.13 8.83
N ALA A 175 11.82 7.93 9.71
CA ALA A 175 11.74 6.76 10.58
C ALA A 175 10.33 6.19 10.67
N ALA A 176 10.23 4.87 10.87
CA ALA A 176 8.94 4.24 11.10
C ALA A 176 8.32 4.71 12.43
N HIS A 177 7.03 5.03 12.38
CA HIS A 177 6.33 5.73 13.45
C HIS A 177 4.97 5.09 13.72
N ALA A 178 4.69 4.78 14.99
CA ALA A 178 3.41 4.26 15.43
C ALA A 178 2.39 5.40 15.52
N ILE A 179 1.25 5.26 14.85
CA ILE A 179 0.16 6.24 14.83
C ILE A 179 -1.13 5.73 15.45
N HIS A 180 -1.15 4.50 15.99
CA HIS A 180 -2.32 3.99 16.68
C HIS A 180 -2.53 4.67 18.04
N ALA A 181 -3.80 4.77 18.43
CA ALA A 181 -4.21 5.23 19.75
C ALA A 181 -3.97 4.17 20.82
N GLU A 182 -3.86 4.62 22.07
CA GLU A 182 -3.87 3.72 23.22
C GLU A 182 -5.16 2.90 23.24
N GLY A 183 -5.04 1.58 23.45
CA GLY A 183 -6.17 0.65 23.42
C GLY A 183 -6.67 0.27 22.02
N SER A 184 -5.96 0.65 20.94
CA SER A 184 -6.22 0.09 19.61
C SER A 184 -5.97 -1.42 19.60
N ALA A 185 -6.92 -2.21 19.08
CA ALA A 185 -6.73 -3.64 18.93
C ALA A 185 -5.76 -3.96 17.79
N VAL A 186 -5.59 -3.06 16.83
CA VAL A 186 -4.65 -3.15 15.71
C VAL A 186 -3.59 -2.07 15.84
N GLU A 187 -2.32 -2.42 15.76
CA GLU A 187 -1.27 -1.39 15.66
C GLU A 187 -1.27 -0.76 14.27
N VAL A 188 -1.15 0.56 14.22
CA VAL A 188 -1.05 1.31 12.97
C VAL A 188 0.30 2.00 12.92
N TRP A 189 0.99 1.84 11.79
CA TRP A 189 2.34 2.35 11.57
C TRP A 189 2.44 3.10 10.24
N VAL A 190 3.31 4.10 10.18
CA VAL A 190 3.83 4.65 8.93
C VAL A 190 5.28 4.21 8.82
N VAL A 191 5.66 3.65 7.67
CA VAL A 191 7.00 3.14 7.41
C VAL A 191 7.54 3.79 6.15
N PRO A 192 8.52 4.72 6.25
CA PRO A 192 9.09 5.37 5.10
C PRO A 192 9.88 4.36 4.26
N THR A 193 9.63 4.33 2.95
CA THR A 193 10.32 3.45 2.02
C THR A 193 11.29 4.21 1.14
N ASP A 194 12.53 3.73 1.11
CA ASP A 194 13.53 4.13 0.12
C ASP A 194 13.89 2.90 -0.72
N GLU A 195 13.15 2.71 -1.81
CA GLU A 195 13.31 1.56 -2.70
C GLU A 195 14.71 1.48 -3.31
N GLY A 196 15.32 2.63 -3.60
CA GLY A 196 16.69 2.72 -4.12
C GLY A 196 17.71 2.22 -3.11
N ARG A 197 17.56 2.62 -1.84
CA ARG A 197 18.41 2.14 -0.75
C ARG A 197 18.21 0.65 -0.47
N VAL A 198 16.99 0.13 -0.58
CA VAL A 198 16.72 -1.31 -0.47
C VAL A 198 17.44 -2.08 -1.58
N ALA A 199 17.28 -1.65 -2.84
CA ALA A 199 17.97 -2.28 -3.97
C ALA A 199 19.49 -2.23 -3.82
N ALA A 200 20.05 -1.09 -3.39
CA ALA A 200 21.48 -0.94 -3.16
C ALA A 200 22.01 -1.87 -2.05
N ARG A 201 21.26 -2.04 -0.95
CA ARG A 201 21.63 -2.97 0.14
C ARG A 201 21.64 -4.43 -0.31
N GLU A 202 20.62 -4.86 -1.06
CA GLU A 202 20.57 -6.22 -1.61
C GLU A 202 21.69 -6.46 -2.63
N ALA A 203 21.97 -5.48 -3.50
CA ALA A 203 23.10 -5.56 -4.42
C ALA A 203 24.44 -5.66 -3.67
N ALA A 204 24.64 -4.86 -2.63
CA ALA A 204 25.84 -4.91 -1.80
C ALA A 204 25.99 -6.27 -1.09
N ARG A 205 24.90 -6.85 -0.59
CA ARG A 205 24.90 -8.18 0.04
C ARG A 205 25.33 -9.30 -0.91
N LEU A 206 24.95 -9.21 -2.19
CA LEU A 206 25.34 -10.18 -3.21
C LEU A 206 26.78 -10.01 -3.68
N LEU A 207 27.28 -8.76 -3.72
CA LEU A 207 28.66 -8.45 -4.13
C LEU A 207 29.68 -8.64 -3.01
N HIS A 208 29.24 -8.54 -1.76
CA HIS A 208 30.04 -8.79 -0.57
C HIS A 208 29.31 -9.84 0.30
N PRO A 209 29.26 -11.11 -0.14
CA PRO A 209 28.83 -12.17 0.76
C PRO A 209 29.75 -12.12 1.98
N ALA A 210 29.18 -12.06 3.18
CA ALA A 210 29.99 -12.17 4.40
C ALA A 210 30.85 -13.43 4.30
N ASP A 211 32.13 -13.34 4.66
CA ASP A 211 33.06 -14.45 4.82
C ASP A 211 32.61 -15.36 5.98
N ASP A 212 31.44 -15.99 5.88
CA ASP A 212 30.88 -16.94 6.84
C ASP A 212 31.45 -18.36 6.60
N ALA A 213 32.75 -18.46 6.30
CA ALA A 213 33.48 -19.73 6.16
C ALA A 213 34.64 -19.89 7.18
N GLY A 214 34.68 -19.05 8.22
CA GLY A 214 35.85 -18.93 9.11
C GLY A 214 35.68 -19.38 10.58
N ALA A 215 34.61 -20.09 10.97
CA ALA A 215 34.38 -20.42 12.39
C ALA A 215 33.90 -21.86 12.67
N MET A 216 34.31 -22.86 11.88
CA MET A 216 34.11 -24.29 12.20
C MET A 216 35.41 -25.13 12.26
N GLU A 217 36.59 -24.52 12.27
CA GLU A 217 37.86 -25.22 12.52
C GLU A 217 38.59 -24.61 13.72
N ASN A 218 38.17 -25.01 14.93
CA ASN A 218 39.07 -25.17 16.08
C ASN A 218 38.31 -25.83 17.23
N ASN A 219 38.08 -27.13 17.09
CA ASN A 219 37.97 -28.01 18.25
C ASN A 219 38.45 -29.41 17.85
N ARG A 220 39.77 -29.60 17.93
CA ARG A 220 40.43 -30.90 18.08
C ARG A 220 41.37 -30.81 19.26
#